data_AF-A0A2E3F984-F1
#
_entry.id   AF-A0A2E3F984-F1
#
_cell.length_a   1.000
_cell.length_b   1.000
_cell.length_c   1.000
_cell.angle_alpha   90.00
_cell.angle_beta   90.00
_cell.angle_gamma   90.00
#
_symmetry.space_group_name_H-M   'P 1'
#
loop_
_entity.id
_entity.type
_entity.pdbx_description
1 polymer ?
#
loop_
_entity_poly.entity_id
_entity_poly.type
_entity_poly.pdbx_seq_one_letter_code
_entity_poly.pdbx_strand_id
1 'polypeptide(L)'
;MSRTRKELYDLANHFYLNAQIERMAHDPTYNLYKVVYEGNSYFFCLCSRKHNYTGTHPKFYFTNKSEKLALNLCWKKLVEPTLKQN
;
A
#
# COMPACT_ATOMS: atom_id res chain seq x y z
N MET A 1 3.88 21.18 -9.48
CA MET A 1 5.03 21.84 -8.78
C MET A 1 5.64 20.79 -7.87
N SER A 2 6.96 20.56 -7.89
CA SER A 2 7.56 19.50 -7.05
C SER A 2 7.41 19.83 -5.56
N ARG A 3 6.77 18.94 -4.80
CA ARG A 3 6.68 19.05 -3.33
C ARG A 3 8.07 18.99 -2.70
N THR A 4 8.25 19.75 -1.64
CA THR A 4 9.46 19.74 -0.82
C THR A 4 9.57 18.44 -0.03
N ARG A 5 10.79 18.10 0.41
CA ARG A 5 11.04 16.91 1.23
C ARG A 5 10.25 16.93 2.55
N LYS A 6 10.09 18.10 3.15
CA LYS A 6 9.33 18.28 4.41
C LYS A 6 7.85 17.96 4.21
N GLU A 7 7.24 18.51 3.17
CA GLU A 7 5.82 18.24 2.85
C GLU A 7 5.56 16.75 2.60
N LEU A 8 6.47 16.05 1.93
CA LEU A 8 6.35 14.60 1.73
C LEU A 8 6.43 13.81 3.04
N TYR A 9 7.24 14.25 4.01
CA TYR A 9 7.27 13.61 5.32
C TYR A 9 6.01 13.89 6.14
N ASP A 10 5.52 15.13 6.12
CA ASP A 10 4.29 15.50 6.83
C ASP A 10 3.08 14.73 6.27
N LEU A 11 2.99 14.60 4.94
CA LEU A 11 1.97 13.77 4.30
C LEU A 11 2.13 12.28 4.61
N ALA A 12 3.36 11.76 4.67
CA ALA A 12 3.57 10.36 5.04
C ALA A 12 3.08 10.10 6.48
N ASN A 13 3.40 10.99 7.42
CA ASN A 13 2.92 10.90 8.80
C ASN A 13 1.39 10.97 8.86
N HIS A 14 0.79 11.92 8.13
CA HIS A 14 -0.66 12.03 8.05
C HIS A 14 -1.30 10.76 7.45
N PHE A 15 -0.70 10.19 6.41
CA PHE A 15 -1.11 8.91 5.83
C PHE A 15 -1.07 7.79 6.86
N TYR A 16 0.03 7.61 7.59
CA TYR A 16 0.13 6.53 8.57
C TYR A 16 -0.83 6.67 9.76
N LEU A 17 -1.23 7.90 10.10
CA LEU A 17 -2.18 8.16 11.19
C LEU A 17 -3.64 8.02 10.76
N ASN A 18 -3.97 8.33 9.51
CA ASN A 18 -5.35 8.46 9.05
C ASN A 18 -5.77 7.38 8.04
N ALA A 19 -4.82 6.61 7.49
CA ALA A 19 -5.15 5.52 6.58
C ALA A 19 -5.79 4.35 7.33
N GLN A 20 -6.87 3.84 6.77
CA GLN A 20 -7.50 2.60 7.23
C GLN A 20 -7.02 1.45 6.37
N ILE A 21 -6.59 0.35 7.00
CA ILE A 21 -6.17 -0.86 6.31
C ILE A 21 -7.18 -1.98 6.55
N GLU A 22 -7.64 -2.58 5.47
CA GLU A 22 -8.56 -3.71 5.48
C GLU A 22 -7.92 -4.88 4.73
N ARG A 23 -7.83 -6.04 5.37
CA ARG A 23 -7.42 -7.28 4.69
C ARG A 23 -8.66 -7.91 4.02
N MET A 24 -8.79 -7.68 2.73
CA MET A 24 -9.93 -8.12 1.91
C MET A 24 -9.95 -9.63 1.69
N ALA A 25 -8.78 -10.24 1.50
CA ALA A 25 -8.65 -11.68 1.31
C ALA A 25 -7.37 -12.19 1.96
N HIS A 26 -7.45 -13.40 2.50
CA HIS A 26 -6.34 -14.12 3.10
C HIS A 26 -6.25 -15.52 2.52
N ASP A 27 -5.07 -15.86 2.01
CA ASP A 27 -4.67 -17.18 1.56
C ASP A 27 -3.27 -17.47 2.12
N PRO A 28 -2.90 -18.73 2.37
CA PRO A 28 -1.55 -19.08 2.81
C PRO A 28 -0.45 -18.46 1.92
N THR A 29 -0.74 -18.35 0.63
CA THR A 29 0.17 -17.88 -0.39
C THR A 29 0.03 -16.39 -0.69
N TYR A 30 -1.08 -15.72 -0.37
CA TYR A 30 -1.21 -14.26 -0.57
C TYR A 30 -2.16 -13.55 0.43
N ASN A 31 -1.97 -12.23 0.58
CA ASN A 31 -2.92 -11.35 1.27
C ASN A 31 -3.32 -10.20 0.35
N LEU A 32 -4.62 -9.99 0.16
CA LEU A 32 -5.13 -8.82 -0.54
C LEU A 32 -5.47 -7.74 0.49
N TYR A 33 -4.87 -6.56 0.35
CA TYR A 33 -5.13 -5.41 1.19
C TYR A 33 -5.83 -4.31 0.39
N LYS A 34 -6.77 -3.66 1.07
CA LYS A 34 -7.35 -2.38 0.69
C LYS A 34 -6.90 -1.35 1.72
N VAL A 35 -6.37 -0.24 1.26
CA VAL A 35 -5.98 0.89 2.10
C VAL A 35 -6.81 2.10 1.67
N VAL A 36 -7.54 2.67 2.62
CA VAL A 36 -8.38 3.85 2.38
C VAL A 36 -7.71 5.06 3.02
N TYR A 37 -7.48 6.11 2.24
CA TYR A 37 -6.89 7.36 2.69
C TYR A 37 -7.47 8.53 1.92
N GLU A 38 -7.97 9.56 2.62
CA GLU A 38 -8.58 10.77 2.03
C GLU A 38 -9.64 10.43 0.96
N GLY A 39 -10.50 9.45 1.23
CA GLY A 39 -11.55 8.99 0.30
C GLY A 39 -11.05 8.16 -0.90
N ASN A 40 -9.74 8.01 -1.06
CA ASN A 40 -9.14 7.17 -2.10
C ASN A 40 -8.90 5.75 -1.59
N SER A 41 -9.18 4.75 -2.42
CA SER A 41 -8.95 3.33 -2.11
C SER A 41 -7.80 2.79 -2.95
N TYR A 42 -6.81 2.23 -2.27
CA TYR A 42 -5.63 1.61 -2.87
C TYR A 42 -5.66 0.10 -2.61
N PHE A 43 -5.51 -0.69 -3.67
CA PHE A 43 -5.55 -2.15 -3.57
C PHE A 43 -4.20 -2.72 -4.00
N PHE A 44 -3.70 -3.70 -3.24
CA PHE A 44 -2.50 -4.45 -3.63
C PHE A 44 -2.45 -5.79 -2.93
N CYS A 45 -1.68 -6.70 -3.51
CA CYS A 45 -1.54 -8.06 -3.06
C CYS A 45 -0.11 -8.33 -2.56
N LEU A 46 0.02 -8.85 -1.33
CA LEU A 46 1.27 -9.38 -0.79
C LEU A 46 1.34 -10.88 -1.03
N CYS A 47 2.11 -11.28 -2.03
CA CYS A 47 2.29 -12.65 -2.49
C CYS A 47 3.54 -13.31 -1.88
N SER A 48 3.46 -14.61 -1.64
CA SER A 48 4.65 -15.46 -1.49
C SER A 48 5.18 -15.84 -2.89
N ARG A 49 6.38 -16.43 -2.97
CA ARG A 49 6.97 -16.86 -4.26
C ARG A 49 6.16 -17.93 -5.00
N LYS A 50 5.29 -18.67 -4.30
CA LYS A 50 4.43 -19.72 -4.86
C LYS A 50 2.95 -19.31 -4.79
N HIS A 51 2.64 -18.03 -5.00
CA HIS A 51 1.28 -17.54 -4.90
C HIS A 51 0.35 -18.09 -5.98
N ASN A 52 -0.91 -18.28 -5.62
CA ASN A 52 -2.01 -18.62 -6.52
C ASN A 52 -2.87 -17.40 -6.90
N TYR A 53 -2.50 -16.19 -6.48
CA TYR A 53 -3.30 -14.97 -6.72
C TYR A 53 -3.47 -14.64 -8.22
N THR A 54 -4.72 -14.69 -8.70
CA THR A 54 -5.14 -14.45 -10.09
C THR A 54 -5.72 -13.05 -10.37
N GLY A 55 -5.85 -12.20 -9.34
CA GLY A 55 -6.41 -10.86 -9.51
C GLY A 55 -5.49 -9.87 -10.23
N THR A 56 -6.04 -8.70 -10.58
CA THR A 56 -5.39 -7.65 -11.39
C THR A 56 -4.63 -6.61 -10.55
N HIS A 57 -4.83 -6.59 -9.23
CA HIS A 57 -4.15 -5.62 -8.36
C HIS A 57 -2.63 -5.80 -8.33
N PRO A 58 -1.84 -4.72 -8.12
CA PRO A 58 -0.39 -4.76 -7.99
C PRO A 58 0.08 -5.85 -7.03
N LYS A 59 1.06 -6.64 -7.45
CA LYS A 59 1.61 -7.77 -6.68
C LYS A 59 2.99 -7.40 -6.12
N PHE A 60 3.17 -7.62 -4.83
CA PHE A 60 4.44 -7.44 -4.14
C PHE A 60 4.84 -8.75 -3.46
N TYR A 61 6.12 -9.09 -3.52
CA TYR A 61 6.64 -10.37 -3.03
C TYR A 61 7.41 -10.17 -1.73
N PHE A 62 6.84 -10.62 -0.61
CA PHE A 62 7.45 -10.51 0.71
C PHE A 62 7.17 -11.76 1.54
N THR A 63 8.14 -12.15 2.37
CA THR A 63 8.03 -13.28 3.30
C THR A 63 7.25 -12.92 4.56
N ASN A 64 7.38 -11.67 5.03
CA ASN A 64 6.63 -11.14 6.15
C ASN A 64 5.45 -10.32 5.62
N LYS A 65 4.22 -10.68 6.01
CA LYS A 65 2.98 -10.05 5.53
C LYS A 65 2.26 -9.33 6.68
N SER A 66 2.86 -8.25 7.18
CA SER A 66 2.30 -7.45 8.27
C SER A 66 1.51 -6.23 7.75
N GLU A 67 0.55 -5.75 8.55
CA GLU A 67 -0.24 -4.55 8.22
C GLU A 67 0.61 -3.28 8.13
N LYS A 68 1.62 -3.13 9.00
CA LYS A 68 2.59 -2.03 8.93
C LYS A 68 3.36 -2.05 7.61
N LEU A 69 3.76 -3.23 7.13
CA LEU A 69 4.43 -3.36 5.84
C LEU A 69 3.47 -3.00 4.69
N ALA A 70 2.23 -3.43 4.78
CA ALA A 70 1.19 -3.12 3.80
C ALA A 70 0.98 -1.60 3.67
N LEU A 71 0.85 -0.86 4.80
CA LEU A 71 0.77 0.60 4.78
C LEU A 71 2.03 1.24 4.16
N ASN A 72 3.23 0.81 4.55
CA ASN A 72 4.48 1.35 4.01
C ASN A 72 4.59 1.12 2.49
N LEU A 73 4.22 -0.06 2.01
CA LEU A 73 4.22 -0.36 0.57
C LEU A 73 3.18 0.47 -0.18
N CYS A 74 1.98 0.63 0.39
CA CYS A 74 0.96 1.50 -0.18
C CYS A 74 1.49 2.93 -0.34
N TRP A 75 2.06 3.51 0.72
CA TRP A 75 2.66 4.84 0.65
C TRP A 75 3.78 4.90 -0.40
N LYS A 76 4.79 4.03 -0.32
CA LYS A 76 6.00 4.13 -1.14
C LYS A 76 5.81 3.77 -2.61
N LYS A 77 4.84 2.91 -2.93
CA LYS A 77 4.68 2.35 -4.28
C LYS A 77 3.42 2.82 -4.99
N LEU A 78 2.41 3.29 -4.26
CA LEU A 78 1.15 3.73 -4.86
C LEU A 78 0.91 5.22 -4.65
N VAL A 79 1.03 5.72 -3.40
CA VAL A 79 0.67 7.11 -3.07
C VAL A 79 1.80 8.10 -3.39
N GLU A 80 2.98 7.93 -2.82
CA GLU A 80 4.11 8.86 -3.01
C GLU A 80 4.46 9.09 -4.50
N PRO A 81 4.46 8.06 -5.38
CA PRO A 81 4.74 8.26 -6.80
C PRO A 81 3.69 9.10 -7.53
N THR A 82 2.39 8.94 -7.23
CA THR A 82 1.33 9.74 -7.87
C THR A 82 1.38 11.19 -7.44
N LEU A 83 1.83 11.45 -6.21
CA LEU A 83 2.02 12.80 -5.68
C LEU A 83 3.22 13.55 -6.28
N LYS A 84 4.20 12.85 -6.85
CA LYS A 84 5.36 13.47 -7.55
C LYS A 84 5.07 13.79 -9.01
N GLN A 85 4.05 13.17 -9.60
CA GLN A 85 3.67 13.36 -10.99
C GLN A 85 2.72 14.55 -11.20
N ASN A 86 2.04 15.00 -10.15
CA ASN A 86 1.20 16.20 -10.11
C ASN A 86 1.98 17.41 -9.55
#